data_AF-A0A815VNF5-F1
#
_entry.id   AF-A0A815VNF5-F1
#
_cell.length_a   1.000
_cell.length_b   1.000
_cell.length_c   1.000
_cell.angle_alpha   90.00
_cell.angle_beta   90.00
_cell.angle_gamma   90.00
#
_symmetry.space_group_name_H-M   'P 1'
#
loop_
_entity.id
_entity.type
_entity.pdbx_description
1 polymer ?
#
loop_
_entity_poly.entity_id
_entity_poly.type
_entity_poly.pdbx_seq_one_letter_code
_entity_poly.pdbx_strand_id
1 'polypeptide(L)'
;MQILSIVALEKSCSTKGEDIRDEKVKVLRCISPIKMEDVVLGQYIDKSDSSDNEYRQGYLDNPGVSKDSKTPTYNTQVVLLINNEQDTSIDFSLSKALNEKKIKMRIQFRDGPGKTELNLTYGEKYKGVKLSNAYEHLILDVFMDSKINFVRSDELQEA
;
A
#
# COMPACT_ATOMS: atom_id res chain seq x y z
N MET A 1 3.16 -0.06 4.36
CA MET A 1 3.42 -1.09 5.37
C MET A 1 2.16 -1.86 5.80
N GLN A 2 1.05 -1.20 6.16
CA GLN A 2 -0.15 -1.90 6.65
C GLN A 2 -0.75 -2.94 5.67
N ILE A 3 -0.99 -2.58 4.40
CA ILE A 3 -1.48 -3.54 3.39
C ILE A 3 -0.50 -4.70 3.20
N LEU A 4 0.81 -4.40 3.15
CA LEU A 4 1.86 -5.41 3.00
C LEU A 4 1.84 -6.43 4.15
N SER A 5 1.72 -5.96 5.40
CA SER A 5 1.67 -6.84 6.57
C SER A 5 0.50 -7.82 6.55
N ILE A 6 -0.63 -7.44 5.93
CA ILE A 6 -1.81 -8.32 5.80
C ILE A 6 -1.60 -9.35 4.67
N VAL A 7 -0.96 -8.96 3.57
CA VAL A 7 -0.70 -9.85 2.43
C VAL A 7 0.35 -10.90 2.76
N ALA A 8 1.37 -10.50 3.51
CA ALA A 8 2.48 -11.36 3.91
C ALA A 8 2.24 -12.07 5.25
N LEU A 9 1.04 -11.95 5.83
CA LEU A 9 0.70 -12.57 7.11
C LEU A 9 0.75 -14.09 6.98
N GLU A 10 1.44 -14.74 7.92
CA GLU A 10 1.29 -16.19 8.07
C GLU A 10 -0.07 -16.52 8.68
N LYS A 11 -0.46 -17.80 8.59
CA LYS A 11 -1.68 -18.27 9.23
C LYS A 11 -1.57 -18.05 10.74
N SER A 12 -2.34 -17.12 11.28
CA SER A 12 -2.39 -16.86 12.71
C SER A 12 -2.93 -18.08 13.47
N CYS A 13 -2.38 -18.34 14.66
CA CYS A 13 -2.85 -19.41 15.54
C CYS A 13 -4.29 -19.18 16.03
N SER A 14 -4.79 -17.95 15.98
CA SER A 14 -6.17 -17.57 16.33
C SER A 14 -6.71 -16.42 15.49
N THR A 15 -8.02 -16.20 15.55
CA THR A 15 -8.71 -15.05 14.96
C THR A 15 -8.87 -13.87 15.93
N LYS A 16 -8.24 -13.95 17.12
CA LYS A 16 -8.23 -12.85 18.10
C LYS A 16 -7.42 -11.68 17.56
N GLY A 17 -7.86 -10.47 17.91
CA GLY A 17 -7.28 -9.27 17.35
C GLY A 17 -5.83 -9.02 17.73
N GLU A 18 -5.42 -9.36 18.95
CA GLU A 18 -4.02 -9.22 19.37
C GLU A 18 -3.11 -10.22 18.64
N ASP A 19 -3.54 -11.47 18.49
CA ASP A 19 -2.76 -12.49 17.77
C ASP A 19 -2.52 -12.09 16.30
N ILE A 20 -3.50 -11.46 15.65
CA ILE A 20 -3.34 -10.93 14.28
C ILE A 20 -2.29 -9.80 14.26
N ARG A 21 -2.29 -8.92 15.27
CA ARG A 21 -1.35 -7.80 15.35
C ARG A 21 0.06 -8.27 15.65
N ASP A 22 0.22 -9.30 16.48
CA ASP A 22 1.52 -9.92 16.74
C ASP A 22 2.13 -10.50 15.47
N GLU A 23 1.34 -11.19 14.64
CA GLU A 23 1.80 -11.68 13.34
C GLU A 23 2.16 -10.55 12.38
N LYS A 24 1.42 -9.43 12.37
CA LYS A 24 1.79 -8.25 11.56
C LYS A 24 3.15 -7.70 11.97
N VAL A 25 3.42 -7.57 13.27
CA VAL A 25 4.71 -7.10 13.78
C VAL A 25 5.84 -8.07 13.41
N LYS A 26 5.60 -9.38 13.50
CA LYS A 26 6.55 -10.41 13.08
C LYS A 26 6.94 -10.24 11.62
N VAL A 27 5.97 -10.01 10.74
CA VAL A 27 6.23 -9.73 9.31
C VAL A 27 7.06 -8.47 9.14
N LEU A 28 6.73 -7.36 9.82
CA LEU A 28 7.47 -6.11 9.71
C LEU A 28 8.93 -6.28 10.13
N ARG A 29 9.21 -7.07 11.19
CA ARG A 29 10.58 -7.39 11.62
C ARG A 29 11.39 -8.21 10.62
N CYS A 30 10.72 -8.98 9.77
CA CYS A 30 11.36 -9.76 8.70
C CYS A 30 11.69 -8.93 7.45
N ILE A 31 11.27 -7.66 7.40
CA ILE A 31 11.55 -6.77 6.27
C ILE A 31 12.99 -6.26 6.39
N SER A 32 13.78 -6.55 5.36
CA SER A 32 15.15 -6.02 5.30
C SER A 32 15.15 -4.49 5.16
N PRO A 33 16.06 -3.76 5.82
CA PRO A 33 16.17 -2.32 5.67
C PRO A 33 16.31 -1.92 4.20
N ILE A 34 15.52 -0.95 3.77
CA ILE A 34 15.50 -0.48 2.39
C ILE A 34 16.83 0.21 2.07
N LYS A 35 17.50 -0.24 1.01
CA LYS A 35 18.72 0.40 0.51
C LYS A 35 18.36 1.38 -0.60
N MET A 36 19.21 2.39 -0.80
CA MET A 36 19.01 3.40 -1.86
C MET A 36 19.09 2.79 -3.28
N GLU A 37 19.74 1.64 -3.45
CA GLU A 37 19.77 0.90 -4.72
C GLU A 37 18.40 0.33 -5.11
N ASP A 38 17.55 0.04 -4.13
CA ASP A 38 16.22 -0.55 -4.31
C ASP A 38 15.10 0.50 -4.41
N VAL A 39 15.47 1.79 -4.40
CA VAL A 39 14.52 2.90 -4.36
C VAL A 39 14.70 3.78 -5.59
N VAL A 40 13.63 3.88 -6.38
CA VAL A 40 13.54 4.88 -7.45
C VAL A 40 12.65 6.02 -6.98
N LEU A 41 13.26 7.19 -6.81
CA LEU A 41 12.58 8.44 -6.47
C LEU A 41 12.39 9.28 -7.72
N GLY A 42 11.24 9.93 -7.83
CA GLY A 42 10.92 10.86 -8.90
C GLY A 42 10.22 12.10 -8.38
N GLN A 43 10.31 13.17 -9.14
CA GLN A 43 9.57 14.41 -8.90
C GLN A 43 8.80 14.77 -10.18
N TYR A 44 7.51 15.08 -10.07
CA TYR A 44 6.73 15.46 -11.23
C TYR A 44 7.11 16.87 -11.69
N ILE A 45 7.29 17.00 -13.00
CA ILE A 45 7.56 18.25 -13.70
C ILE A 45 6.31 18.70 -14.43
N ASP A 46 6.25 19.98 -14.79
CA ASP A 46 5.14 20.54 -15.56
C ASP A 46 4.91 19.76 -16.87
N LYS A 47 3.64 19.52 -17.19
CA LYS A 47 3.19 18.91 -18.42
C LYS A 47 2.41 19.95 -19.23
N SER A 48 3.14 20.70 -20.06
CA SER A 48 2.59 21.79 -20.89
C SER A 48 1.47 21.37 -21.87
N ASP A 49 1.37 20.06 -22.18
CA ASP A 49 0.44 19.47 -23.14
C ASP A 49 -0.88 18.91 -22.56
N SER A 50 -1.13 19.01 -21.24
CA SER A 50 -2.41 18.55 -20.67
C SER A 50 -3.51 19.63 -20.72
N SER A 51 -4.71 19.21 -21.13
CA SER A 51 -5.93 20.06 -21.15
C SER A 51 -6.47 20.41 -19.77
N ASP A 52 -6.04 19.69 -18.72
CA ASP A 52 -6.45 19.94 -17.34
C ASP A 52 -5.52 20.97 -16.66
N ASN A 53 -6.10 22.07 -16.19
CA ASN A 53 -5.38 23.19 -15.55
C ASN A 53 -4.58 22.79 -14.29
N GLU A 54 -4.97 21.72 -13.59
CA GLU A 54 -4.33 21.28 -12.34
C GLU A 54 -2.98 20.57 -12.59
N TYR A 55 -2.74 20.03 -13.80
CA TYR A 55 -1.51 19.32 -14.15
C TYR A 55 -0.48 20.19 -14.90
N ARG A 56 -0.77 21.48 -15.12
CA ARG A 56 0.10 22.46 -15.81
C ARG A 56 1.12 23.14 -14.89
N GLN A 57 1.28 22.66 -13.66
CA GLN A 57 2.22 23.22 -12.69
C GLN A 57 3.06 22.07 -12.14
N GLY A 58 4.38 22.21 -12.24
CA GLY A 58 5.33 21.28 -11.64
C GLY A 58 5.34 21.41 -10.12
N TYR A 59 5.94 20.44 -9.44
CA TYR A 59 5.99 20.45 -7.97
C TYR A 59 6.69 21.70 -7.41
N LEU A 60 7.71 22.18 -8.11
CA LEU A 60 8.49 23.38 -7.75
C LEU A 60 7.77 24.70 -8.06
N ASP A 61 6.68 24.66 -8.86
CA ASP A 61 5.89 25.84 -9.20
C ASP A 61 4.83 26.16 -8.15
N ASN A 62 4.63 25.25 -7.19
CA ASN A 62 3.68 25.45 -6.10
C ASN A 62 4.23 26.51 -5.11
N PRO A 63 3.48 27.59 -4.79
CA PRO A 63 3.95 28.68 -3.93
C PRO A 63 4.33 28.25 -2.50
N GLY A 64 3.89 27.07 -2.05
CA GLY A 64 4.26 26.50 -0.75
C GLY A 64 5.56 25.68 -0.75
N VAL A 65 6.24 25.51 -1.89
CA VAL A 65 7.39 24.63 -2.06
C VAL A 65 8.66 25.44 -2.39
N SER A 66 9.77 25.10 -1.75
CA SER A 66 11.08 25.70 -2.09
C SER A 66 11.51 25.27 -3.49
N LYS A 67 12.08 26.20 -4.27
CA LYS A 67 12.57 25.93 -5.63
C LYS A 67 13.73 24.92 -5.69
N ASP A 68 14.43 24.72 -4.58
CA ASP A 68 15.50 23.71 -4.44
C ASP A 68 15.02 22.42 -3.76
N SER A 69 13.70 22.22 -3.66
CA SER A 69 13.11 21.07 -2.97
C SER A 69 13.41 19.76 -3.71
N LYS A 70 14.11 18.85 -3.03
CA LYS A 70 14.34 17.46 -3.48
C LYS A 70 13.29 16.47 -2.96
N THR A 71 12.15 16.98 -2.47
CA THR A 71 11.09 16.11 -1.94
C THR A 71 10.56 15.23 -3.06
N PRO A 72 10.66 13.90 -2.93
CA PRO A 72 10.14 12.98 -3.93
C PRO A 72 8.61 13.05 -3.89
N THR A 73 8.00 13.36 -5.03
CA THR A 73 6.54 13.35 -5.19
C THR A 73 6.05 12.01 -5.74
N TYR A 74 6.96 11.27 -6.36
CA TYR A 74 6.80 9.95 -6.90
C TYR A 74 7.79 9.03 -6.18
N ASN A 75 7.30 7.98 -5.55
CA ASN A 75 8.10 6.79 -5.29
C ASN A 75 7.66 5.81 -6.36
N THR A 76 8.56 5.17 -7.09
CA THR A 76 8.16 4.26 -8.19
C THR A 76 8.09 2.82 -7.71
N GLN A 77 9.09 2.44 -6.92
CA GLN A 77 9.43 1.06 -6.66
C GLN A 77 10.28 1.03 -5.39
N VAL A 78 9.85 0.21 -4.45
CA VAL A 78 10.60 -0.18 -3.26
C VAL A 78 10.55 -1.69 -3.28
N VAL A 79 11.68 -2.37 -3.46
CA VAL A 79 11.69 -3.83 -3.37
C VAL A 79 11.79 -4.20 -1.89
N LEU A 80 10.81 -4.93 -1.37
CA LEU A 80 10.77 -5.36 0.02
C LEU A 80 10.95 -6.87 0.09
N LEU A 81 12.15 -7.29 0.45
CA LEU A 81 12.42 -8.70 0.69
C LEU A 81 11.95 -9.06 2.09
N ILE A 82 10.93 -9.92 2.14
CA ILE A 82 10.42 -10.50 3.38
C ILE A 82 11.08 -11.86 3.53
N ASN A 83 12.06 -11.94 4.43
CA ASN A 83 12.72 -13.20 4.73
C ASN A 83 11.87 -13.97 5.73
N ASN A 84 11.09 -14.92 5.24
CA ASN A 84 10.26 -15.78 6.06
C ASN A 84 10.53 -17.26 5.72
N GLU A 85 10.08 -18.21 6.56
CA GLU A 85 10.33 -19.65 6.39
C GLU A 85 9.83 -20.22 5.04
N GLN A 86 8.98 -19.47 4.32
CA GLN A 86 8.46 -19.82 3.00
C GLN A 86 9.31 -19.31 1.81
N ASP A 87 10.43 -18.62 2.05
CA ASP A 87 11.32 -18.05 1.01
C ASP A 87 10.57 -17.22 -0.06
N THR A 88 9.55 -16.48 0.37
CA THR A 88 8.69 -15.70 -0.53
C THR A 88 9.24 -14.28 -0.72
N SER A 89 9.87 -14.01 -1.86
CA SER A 89 10.20 -12.64 -2.27
C SER A 89 8.92 -11.92 -2.77
N ILE A 90 8.50 -10.87 -2.07
CA ILE A 90 7.34 -10.05 -2.46
C ILE A 90 7.81 -8.69 -2.98
N ASP A 91 7.78 -8.49 -4.29
CA ASP A 91 8.10 -7.19 -4.88
C ASP A 91 6.93 -6.21 -4.67
N PHE A 92 7.08 -5.24 -3.77
CA PHE A 92 6.03 -4.27 -3.43
C PHE A 92 6.28 -2.88 -4.02
N SER A 93 5.76 -2.60 -5.21
CA SER A 93 5.84 -1.25 -5.78
C SER A 93 4.74 -0.33 -5.25
N LEU A 94 5.13 0.78 -4.62
CA LEU A 94 4.24 1.89 -4.28
C LEU A 94 4.46 3.03 -5.27
N SER A 95 3.39 3.53 -5.89
CA SER A 95 3.41 4.69 -6.80
C SER A 95 2.32 5.71 -6.47
N LYS A 96 2.59 6.99 -6.73
CA LYS A 96 1.70 8.13 -6.47
C LYS A 96 1.81 9.13 -7.62
N ALA A 97 0.75 9.84 -8.01
CA ALA A 97 0.77 10.75 -9.17
C ALA A 97 0.96 10.04 -10.53
N LEU A 98 0.23 8.94 -10.72
CA LEU A 98 0.03 8.33 -12.03
C LEU A 98 -1.12 9.02 -12.78
N ASN A 99 -1.22 8.78 -14.09
CA ASN A 99 -2.30 9.30 -14.96
C ASN A 99 -3.72 8.92 -14.49
N GLU A 100 -3.87 7.98 -13.55
CA GLU A 100 -5.15 7.54 -13.03
C GLU A 100 -5.12 7.42 -11.50
N LYS A 101 -6.18 7.89 -10.85
CA LYS A 101 -6.41 7.68 -9.41
C LYS A 101 -6.87 6.24 -9.16
N LYS A 102 -5.92 5.33 -9.02
CA LYS A 102 -6.20 3.90 -8.74
C LYS A 102 -5.27 3.38 -7.64
N ILE A 103 -5.84 2.64 -6.69
CA ILE A 103 -5.09 1.82 -5.73
C ILE A 103 -5.27 0.37 -6.18
N LYS A 104 -4.16 -0.32 -6.46
CA LYS A 104 -4.17 -1.71 -6.92
C LYS A 104 -3.09 -2.50 -6.20
N MET A 105 -3.41 -3.74 -5.90
CA MET A 105 -2.49 -4.74 -5.40
C MET A 105 -2.40 -5.84 -6.45
N ARG A 106 -1.17 -6.24 -6.81
CA ARG A 106 -0.92 -7.29 -7.80
C ARG A 106 -0.04 -8.35 -7.16
N ILE A 107 -0.48 -9.60 -7.23
CA ILE A 107 0.31 -10.77 -6.85
C ILE A 107 0.64 -11.51 -8.14
N GLN A 108 1.93 -11.68 -8.42
CA GLN A 108 2.41 -12.38 -9.62
C GLN A 108 2.96 -13.74 -9.20
N PHE A 109 2.36 -14.81 -9.72
CA PHE A 109 2.85 -16.18 -9.52
C PHE A 109 3.90 -16.54 -10.58
N ARG A 110 4.73 -17.55 -10.28
CA ARG A 110 5.64 -18.16 -11.26
C ARG A 110 4.82 -18.82 -12.38
N ASP A 111 5.41 -18.89 -13.57
CA ASP A 111 4.73 -19.41 -14.75
C ASP A 111 4.26 -20.86 -14.56
N GLY A 112 2.98 -21.09 -14.89
CA GLY A 112 2.34 -22.40 -14.88
C GLY A 112 1.55 -22.62 -16.18
N PRO A 113 1.15 -23.86 -16.49
CA PRO A 113 0.42 -24.16 -17.71
C PRO A 113 -1.01 -23.62 -17.64
N GLY A 114 -1.33 -22.71 -18.56
CA GLY A 114 -2.68 -22.15 -18.75
C GLY A 114 -2.85 -20.75 -18.16
N LYS A 115 -3.40 -19.83 -18.95
CA LYS A 115 -3.85 -18.52 -18.48
C LYS A 115 -5.37 -18.53 -18.41
N THR A 116 -5.91 -18.27 -17.22
CA THR A 116 -7.35 -18.10 -17.00
C THR A 116 -7.55 -16.82 -16.21
N GLU A 117 -8.50 -15.99 -16.64
CA GLU A 117 -8.87 -14.76 -15.94
C GLU A 117 -10.18 -14.97 -15.19
N LEU A 118 -10.17 -14.66 -13.90
CA LEU A 118 -11.35 -14.68 -13.04
C LEU A 118 -11.56 -13.26 -12.52
N ASN A 119 -12.70 -12.66 -12.85
CA ASN A 119 -13.00 -11.27 -12.54
C ASN A 119 -14.14 -11.17 -11.52
N LEU A 120 -13.94 -10.31 -10.51
CA LEU A 120 -14.94 -9.98 -9.50
C LEU A 120 -15.01 -8.45 -9.36
N THR A 121 -16.06 -7.86 -9.91
CA THR A 121 -16.34 -6.43 -9.75
C THR A 121 -17.45 -6.23 -8.71
N TYR A 122 -17.13 -5.58 -7.58
CA TYR A 122 -18.08 -5.40 -6.47
C TYR A 122 -19.38 -4.70 -6.90
N GLY A 123 -19.28 -3.62 -7.68
CA GLY A 123 -20.45 -2.86 -8.13
C GLY A 123 -21.37 -3.62 -9.09
N GLU A 124 -20.83 -4.62 -9.80
CA GLU A 124 -21.62 -5.48 -10.69
C GLU A 124 -22.25 -6.64 -9.94
N LYS A 125 -21.49 -7.27 -9.03
CA LYS A 125 -21.94 -8.44 -8.28
C LYS A 125 -22.88 -8.10 -7.12
N TYR A 126 -22.62 -7.02 -6.40
CA TYR A 126 -23.35 -6.63 -5.19
C TYR A 126 -24.13 -5.33 -5.41
N LYS A 127 -25.03 -5.34 -6.40
CA LYS A 127 -25.88 -4.19 -6.71
C LYS A 127 -26.78 -3.86 -5.52
N GLY A 128 -26.83 -2.58 -5.14
CA GLY A 128 -27.66 -2.08 -4.04
C GLY A 128 -27.06 -2.26 -2.64
N VAL A 129 -25.89 -2.89 -2.50
CA VAL A 129 -25.17 -2.95 -1.22
C VAL A 129 -24.41 -1.64 -1.02
N LYS A 130 -24.72 -0.92 0.07
CA LYS A 130 -23.93 0.26 0.48
C LYS A 130 -22.61 -0.24 1.07
N LEU A 131 -21.50 0.10 0.43
CA LEU A 131 -20.19 -0.05 1.04
C LEU A 131 -20.00 1.11 2.03
N SER A 132 -19.82 0.78 3.32
CA SER A 132 -19.53 1.78 4.34
C SER A 132 -18.16 2.40 4.11
N ASN A 133 -18.04 3.69 4.42
CA ASN A 133 -16.77 4.40 4.36
C ASN A 133 -15.80 3.83 5.43
N ALA A 134 -14.50 3.95 5.20
CA ALA A 134 -13.45 3.56 6.14
C ALA A 134 -13.69 4.16 7.55
N TYR A 135 -14.07 5.44 7.64
CA TYR A 135 -14.34 6.07 8.93
C TYR A 135 -15.58 5.51 9.64
N GLU A 136 -16.63 5.12 8.90
CA GLU A 136 -17.82 4.49 9.51
C GLU A 136 -17.43 3.17 10.19
N HIS A 137 -16.60 2.36 9.51
CA HIS A 137 -16.08 1.11 10.06
C HIS A 137 -15.13 1.33 11.24
N LEU A 138 -14.17 2.25 11.12
CA LEU A 138 -13.20 2.50 12.19
C LEU A 138 -13.88 3.05 13.45
N ILE A 139 -14.87 3.94 13.31
CA ILE A 139 -15.62 4.45 14.47
C ILE A 139 -16.42 3.31 15.12
N LEU A 140 -17.07 2.46 14.33
CA LEU A 140 -17.79 1.30 14.85
C LEU A 140 -16.86 0.32 15.58
N ASP A 141 -15.65 0.09 15.04
CA ASP A 141 -14.64 -0.76 15.67
C ASP A 141 -14.24 -0.23 17.06
N VAL A 142 -14.14 1.09 17.24
CA VAL A 142 -13.90 1.70 18.57
C VAL A 142 -15.04 1.38 19.54
N PHE A 143 -16.30 1.48 19.10
CA PHE A 143 -17.45 1.15 19.94
C PHE A 143 -17.52 -0.34 20.32
N MET A 144 -17.00 -1.21 19.45
CA MET A 144 -16.94 -2.65 19.67
C MET A 144 -15.66 -3.10 20.39
N ASP A 145 -14.82 -2.16 20.85
CA ASP A 145 -13.47 -2.40 21.41
C ASP A 145 -12.58 -3.29 20.52
N SER A 146 -12.79 -3.24 19.19
CA SER A 146 -12.00 -3.96 18.21
C SER A 146 -10.78 -3.14 17.80
N LYS A 147 -9.58 -3.65 18.11
CA LYS A 147 -8.30 -2.96 17.86
C LYS A 147 -7.55 -3.47 16.62
N ILE A 148 -8.17 -4.38 15.87
CA ILE A 148 -7.55 -5.11 14.74
C ILE A 148 -7.07 -4.15 13.64
N ASN A 149 -7.90 -3.15 13.34
CA ASN A 149 -7.64 -2.19 12.26
C ASN A 149 -6.84 -0.97 12.71
N PHE A 150 -6.34 -0.97 13.96
CA PHE A 150 -5.60 0.15 14.55
C PHE A 150 -4.13 -0.19 14.74
N VAL A 151 -3.27 0.74 14.32
CA VAL A 151 -1.81 0.61 14.42
C VAL A 151 -1.41 0.58 15.90
N ARG A 152 -0.61 -0.42 16.28
CA ARG A 152 -0.03 -0.55 17.63
C ARG A 152 1.31 0.21 17.72
N SER A 153 1.74 0.55 18.93
CA SER A 153 2.97 1.33 19.12
C SER A 153 4.24 0.61 18.64
N ASP A 154 4.30 -0.71 18.78
CA ASP A 154 5.38 -1.55 18.25
C ASP A 154 5.29 -1.72 16.73
N GLU A 155 4.08 -1.87 16.15
CA GLU A 155 3.90 -1.81 14.68
C GLU A 155 4.44 -0.50 14.10
N LEU A 156 4.30 0.61 14.82
CA LEU A 156 4.79 1.91 14.39
C LEU A 156 6.32 2.03 14.48
N GLN A 157 6.96 1.31 15.41
CA GLN A 157 8.43 1.33 15.55
C GLN A 157 9.12 0.54 14.44
N GLU A 158 8.46 -0.51 13.93
CA GLU A 158 9.00 -1.39 12.88
C GLU A 158 8.65 -0.92 11.46
N ALA A 159 7.79 0.08 11.31
CA ALA A 159 7.29 0.59 10.03
C ALA A 159 8.11 1.77 9.49
#